data_AF-A0A8S9M942-F1
#
_entry.id   AF-A0A8S9M942-F1
#
_cell.length_a   1.000
_cell.length_b   1.000
_cell.length_c   1.000
_cell.angle_alpha   90.00
_cell.angle_beta   90.00
_cell.angle_gamma   90.00
#
_symmetry.space_group_name_H-M   'P 1'
#
loop_
_entity.id
_entity.type
_entity.pdbx_description
1 polymer ?
#
loop_
_entity_poly.entity_id
_entity_poly.type
_entity_poly.pdbx_seq_one_letter_code
_entity_poly.pdbx_strand_id
1 'polypeptide(L)' 'MRPKVESPWRSWFHKSQVAGWVETYAGGLTFATVRGAGHQVPVFAPAQSLSLFSHFLSSTPLPSKRF' A
#
# COMPACT_ATOMS: atom_id res chain seq x y z
N MET A 1 -11.74 20.80 1.51
CA MET A 1 -12.60 19.69 1.97
C MET A 1 -11.70 18.48 2.25
N ARG A 2 -11.85 17.78 3.38
CA ARG A 2 -11.06 16.56 3.67
C ARG A 2 -11.74 15.35 3.01
N PRO A 3 -11.00 14.46 2.31
CA PRO A 3 -11.59 13.24 1.75
C PRO A 3 -12.20 12.37 2.85
N LYS A 4 -13.34 11.72 2.58
CA LYS A 4 -13.95 10.76 3.50
C LYS A 4 -13.14 9.47 3.49
N VAL A 5 -12.74 8.98 4.67
CA VAL A 5 -12.07 7.67 4.82
C VAL A 5 -13.08 6.54 4.62
N GLU A 6 -12.72 5.54 3.82
CA GLU A 6 -13.50 4.31 3.59
C GLU A 6 -12.88 3.09 4.26
N SER A 7 -11.56 2.91 4.14
CA SER A 7 -10.79 1.94 4.93
C SER A 7 -9.80 2.71 5.79
N PRO A 8 -9.88 2.59 7.12
CA PRO A 8 -8.95 3.30 8.01
C PRO A 8 -7.52 2.83 7.81
N TRP A 9 -6.58 3.68 8.21
CA TRP A 9 -5.15 3.39 8.27
C TRP A 9 -4.84 2.02 8.88
N ARG A 10 -4.23 1.14 8.08
CA ARG A 10 -3.86 -0.23 8.47
C ARG A 10 -2.53 -0.63 7.86
N SER A 11 -1.86 -1.61 8.46
CA SER A 11 -0.70 -2.24 7.82
C SER A 11 -1.12 -2.98 6.55
N TRP A 12 -0.22 -2.99 5.57
CA TRP A 12 -0.28 -3.95 4.47
C TRP A 12 0.97 -4.81 4.44
N PHE A 13 0.83 -6.00 3.86
CA PHE A 13 1.83 -7.05 3.91
C PHE A 13 2.34 -7.41 2.52
N HIS A 14 3.63 -7.69 2.46
CA HIS A 14 4.24 -8.41 1.35
C HIS A 14 4.87 -9.67 1.93
N LYS A 15 4.35 -10.84 1.54
CA LYS A 15 4.63 -12.12 2.21
C LYS A 15 4.30 -12.00 3.71
N SER A 16 5.16 -12.53 4.58
CA SER A 16 4.95 -12.54 6.03
C SER A 16 5.44 -11.28 6.76
N GLN A 17 5.70 -10.19 6.05
CA GLN A 17 6.32 -8.95 6.57
C GLN A 17 5.44 -7.73 6.30
N VAL A 18 5.42 -6.79 7.25
CA VAL A 18 4.76 -5.48 7.08
C VAL A 18 5.55 -4.70 6.03
N ALA A 19 4.92 -4.45 4.89
CA ALA A 19 5.50 -3.73 3.78
C ALA A 19 5.19 -2.22 3.84
N GLY A 20 4.26 -1.81 4.68
CA GLY A 20 3.95 -0.41 4.99
C GLY A 20 2.53 -0.27 5.54
N TRP A 21 1.95 0.90 5.33
CA TRP A 21 0.58 1.24 5.75
C TRP A 21 -0.22 1.83 4.61
N VAL A 22 -1.54 1.64 4.68
CA VAL A 22 -2.48 2.07 3.65
C VAL A 22 -3.75 2.62 4.29
N GLU A 23 -4.30 3.68 3.71
CA GLU A 23 -5.64 4.22 3.96
C GLU A 23 -6.33 4.49 2.62
N THR A 24 -7.62 4.14 2.53
CA THR A 24 -8.42 4.39 1.32
C THR A 24 -9.51 5.41 1.60
N TYR A 25 -9.76 6.24 0.60
CA TYR A 25 -10.73 7.33 0.67
C TYR A 25 -11.78 7.17 -0.42
N ALA A 26 -12.95 7.77 -0.17
CA ALA A 26 -14.02 7.88 -1.15
C ALA A 26 -13.52 8.52 -2.45
N GLY A 27 -14.03 8.04 -3.58
CA GLY A 27 -13.60 8.48 -4.91
C GLY A 27 -12.41 7.70 -5.48
N GLY A 28 -12.08 6.53 -4.91
CA GLY A 28 -11.06 5.62 -5.46
C GLY A 28 -9.62 6.01 -5.14
N LEU A 29 -9.40 6.92 -4.20
CA LEU A 29 -8.06 7.33 -3.80
C LEU A 29 -7.50 6.37 -2.73
N THR A 30 -6.30 5.85 -2.97
CA THR A 30 -5.55 5.04 -2.00
C THR A 30 -4.23 5.73 -1.69
N PHE A 31 -3.97 5.99 -0.40
CA PHE A 31 -2.67 6.45 0.07
C PHE A 31 -1.93 5.27 0.70
N ALA A 32 -0.71 5.00 0.23
CA ALA A 32 0.11 3.90 0.70
C ALA A 32 1.56 4.35 0.96
N THR A 33 2.14 3.80 2.02
CA THR A 33 3.56 3.94 2.34
C THR A 33 4.27 2.62 2.08
N VAL A 34 5.58 2.68 1.80
CA VAL A 34 6.46 1.51 1.74
C VAL A 34 7.50 1.64 2.84
N ARG A 35 7.41 0.77 3.85
CA ARG A 35 8.26 0.80 5.03
C ARG A 35 9.73 0.61 4.64
N GLY A 36 10.59 1.52 5.09
CA GLY A 36 12.05 1.46 4.88
C GLY A 36 12.51 1.92 3.50
N ALA A 37 11.60 2.38 2.63
CA ALA A 37 11.97 2.90 1.32
C ALA A 37 12.17 4.43 1.34
N GLY A 38 13.19 4.90 0.62
CA GLY A 38 13.44 6.33 0.40
C GLY A 38 12.67 6.89 -0.80
N HIS A 39 13.14 8.01 -1.36
CA HIS A 39 12.49 8.71 -2.47
C HIS A 39 12.31 7.84 -3.72
N GLN A 40 13.34 7.06 -4.07
CA GLN A 40 13.30 6.11 -5.18
C GLN A 40 12.85 4.73 -4.70
N VAL A 41 11.56 4.60 -4.36
CA VAL A 41 11.00 3.41 -3.70
C VAL A 41 11.45 2.07 -4.35
N PRO A 42 11.41 1.90 -5.70
CA PRO A 42 11.81 0.64 -6.32
C PRO A 42 13.30 0.29 -6.16
N VAL A 43 14.16 1.27 -5.88
CA VAL A 43 15.60 1.04 -5.60
C VAL A 43 15.79 0.48 -4.19
N PHE A 44 15.01 0.95 -3.21
CA PHE A 44 15.16 0.55 -1.81
C PHE A 44 14.31 -0.66 -1.41
N ALA A 45 13.16 -0.87 -2.06
CA ALA A 45 12.20 -1.92 -1.72
C ALA A 45 11.59 -2.57 -2.98
N PRO A 46 12.40 -3.16 -3.88
CA PRO A 46 11.96 -3.59 -5.21
C PRO A 46 10.78 -4.57 -5.18
N ALA A 47 10.79 -5.54 -4.27
CA ALA A 47 9.72 -6.54 -4.18
C ALA A 47 8.38 -5.95 -3.72
N GLN A 48 8.43 -5.06 -2.72
CA GLN A 48 7.27 -4.35 -2.19
C GLN A 48 6.72 -3.37 -3.22
N SER A 49 7.60 -2.65 -3.95
CA SER A 49 7.21 -1.75 -5.03
C SER A 49 6.51 -2.47 -6.16
N LEU A 50 7.04 -3.62 -6.60
CA LEU A 50 6.39 -4.42 -7.64
C LEU A 50 5.03 -4.93 -7.16
N SER A 51 4.94 -5.43 -5.92
CA SER A 51 3.67 -5.87 -5.33
C SER A 51 2.65 -4.74 -5.31
N LEU A 52 3.03 -3.54 -4.87
CA LEU A 52 2.17 -2.36 -4.85
C LEU A 52 1.69 -1.99 -6.26
N PHE A 53 2.60 -1.98 -7.23
CA PHE A 53 2.29 -1.65 -8.62
C PHE A 53 1.36 -2.68 -9.28
N SER A 54 1.58 -3.98 -9.04
CA SER A 54 0.69 -5.04 -9.55
C SER A 54 -0.73 -4.94 -8.98
N HIS A 55 -0.87 -4.64 -7.68
CA HIS A 55 -2.17 -4.42 -7.05
C HIS A 55 -2.89 -3.19 -7.61
N PHE A 56 -2.15 -2.09 -7.84
CA PHE A 56 -2.67 -0.90 -8.48
C PHE A 56 -3.22 -1.20 -9.88
N LEU A 57 -2.43 -1.84 -10.76
CA LEU A 57 -2.86 -2.18 -12.12
C LEU A 57 -4.07 -3.13 -12.14
N SER A 58 -4.13 -4.05 -11.17
CA SER A 58 -5.21 -5.03 -11.07
C SER A 58 -6.45 -4.51 -10.35
N SER A 59 -6.47 -3.25 -9.90
CA SER A 59 -7.54 -2.68 -9.08
C SER A 59 -7.89 -3.53 -7.84
N THR A 60 -6.88 -4.15 -7.22
CA THR A 60 -7.07 -5.00 -6.04
C THR A 60 -6.49 -4.34 -4.79
N PRO A 61 -7.13 -4.49 -3.61
CA PRO A 61 -6.61 -3.89 -2.38
C PRO A 61 -5.26 -4.48 -1.96
N LEU A 62 -4.40 -3.65 -1.35
CA LEU A 62 -3.17 -4.13 -0.74
C LEU A 62 -3.47 -5.13 0.41
N PRO A 63 -2.74 -6.25 0.52
CA PRO A 63 -3.04 -7.33 1.47
C PRO A 63 -3.09 -6.84 2.92
N SER A 64 -4.16 -7.14 3.65
CA SER A 64 -4.31 -6.80 5.08
C SER A 64 -3.85 -7.89 6.04
N LYS A 65 -3.57 -9.09 5.51
CA LYS A 65 -3.17 -10.27 6.29
C LYS A 65 -1.75 -10.68 5.95
N ARG A 66 -1.11 -11.33 6.92
CA ARG A 66 0.23 -11.93 6.82
C ARG A 66 0.24 -13.22 5.99
N PHE A 67 -0.94 -13.79 5.72
CA PHE A 67 -1.20 -15.03 4.99
C PHE A 67 -2.27 -14.79 3.94
#